data_AF-A0A2A9M7S3-F1
#
_entry.id   AF-A0A2A9M7S3-F1
#
_cell.length_a   1.000
_cell.length_b   1.000
_cell.length_c   1.000
_cell.angle_alpha   90.00
_cell.angle_beta   90.00
_cell.angle_gamma   90.00
#
_symmetry.space_group_name_H-M   'P 1'
#
loop_
_entity.id
_entity.type
_entity.pdbx_description
1 polymer ?
#
loop_
_entity_poly.entity_id
_entity_poly.type
_entity_poly.pdbx_seq_one_letter_code
_entity_poly.pdbx_strand_id
1 'polypeptide(L)'
;MATPPTNEYLRLLRIRHKVVQRLLKEVKHYQLEVEQHRRTVARMKAENREPSDIKQQQNVYDETVVMVPDAEQRLLRACADLDDYILSSAACTETLHRKLMMPAVACGADGESEADADETKTAKATVHAETDGERSLEQEVCGIVETAQQLGREVPHLHIQFRAFEVLPDGGTRGQNPESEDEDDI
;
A
#
# COMPACT_ATOMS: atom_id res chain seq x y z
N MET A 1 -20.61 10.98 17.55
CA MET A 1 -21.22 9.67 17.29
C MET A 1 -20.90 9.31 15.84
N ALA A 2 -19.79 8.61 15.60
CA ALA A 2 -19.43 8.20 14.25
C ALA A 2 -20.47 7.19 13.76
N THR A 3 -21.10 7.47 12.62
CA THR A 3 -22.03 6.55 11.98
C THR A 3 -21.28 5.28 11.57
N PRO A 4 -21.80 4.08 11.85
CA PRO A 4 -21.13 2.84 11.48
C PRO A 4 -20.95 2.77 9.95
N PRO A 5 -19.83 2.23 9.46
CA PRO A 5 -19.60 2.08 8.03
C PRO A 5 -20.72 1.22 7.42
N THR A 6 -21.34 1.71 6.36
CA THR A 6 -22.36 0.94 5.64
C THR A 6 -21.72 -0.28 4.98
N ASN A 7 -22.48 -1.37 4.82
CA ASN A 7 -21.98 -2.58 4.15
C ASN A 7 -21.52 -2.29 2.70
N GLU A 8 -22.18 -1.34 2.03
CA GLU A 8 -21.80 -0.85 0.70
C GLU A 8 -20.42 -0.19 0.70
N TYR A 9 -20.12 0.63 1.72
CA TYR A 9 -18.82 1.27 1.86
C TYR A 9 -17.69 0.23 1.95
N LEU A 10 -17.85 -0.78 2.81
CA LEU A 10 -16.87 -1.86 2.97
C LEU A 10 -16.65 -2.64 1.67
N ARG A 11 -17.71 -2.88 0.90
CA ARG A 11 -17.62 -3.56 -0.39
C ARG A 11 -16.80 -2.75 -1.40
N LEU A 12 -17.04 -1.45 -1.49
CA LEU A 12 -16.30 -0.57 -2.40
C LEU A 12 -14.85 -0.38 -1.96
N LEU A 13 -14.59 -0.29 -0.66
CA LEU A 13 -13.24 -0.24 -0.09
C LEU A 13 -12.43 -1.47 -0.53
N ARG A 14 -13.00 -2.67 -0.37
CA ARG A 14 -12.43 -3.94 -0.83
C ARG A 14 -12.11 -3.95 -2.33
N ILE A 15 -13.00 -3.41 -3.14
CA ILE A 15 -12.81 -3.35 -4.59
C ILE A 15 -11.60 -2.45 -4.91
N ARG A 16 -11.55 -1.24 -4.37
CA ARG A 16 -10.44 -0.30 -4.58
C ARG A 16 -9.11 -0.87 -4.08
N HIS A 17 -9.11 -1.49 -2.90
CA HIS A 17 -7.94 -2.18 -2.36
C HIS A 17 -7.43 -3.28 -3.28
N LYS A 18 -8.33 -4.15 -3.79
CA LYS A 18 -7.96 -5.20 -4.74
C LYS A 18 -7.45 -4.67 -6.08
N VAL A 19 -7.93 -3.52 -6.54
CA VAL A 19 -7.40 -2.86 -7.74
C VAL A 19 -5.94 -2.48 -7.53
N VAL A 20 -5.60 -1.84 -6.41
CA VAL A 20 -4.21 -1.50 -6.05
C VAL A 20 -3.33 -2.76 -6.00
N GLN A 21 -3.79 -3.83 -5.34
CA GLN A 21 -3.04 -5.09 -5.27
C GLN A 21 -2.76 -5.72 -6.63
N ARG A 22 -3.69 -5.62 -7.58
CA ARG A 22 -3.51 -6.15 -8.95
C ARG A 22 -2.52 -5.32 -9.74
N LEU A 23 -2.66 -3.99 -9.70
CA LEU A 23 -1.76 -3.07 -10.39
C LEU A 23 -0.33 -3.16 -9.85
N LEU A 24 -0.16 -3.38 -8.54
CA LEU A 24 1.16 -3.63 -7.96
C LEU A 24 1.81 -4.89 -8.55
N LYS A 25 1.05 -5.99 -8.67
CA LYS A 25 1.56 -7.22 -9.30
C LYS A 25 1.91 -7.02 -10.77
N GLU A 26 1.14 -6.20 -11.48
CA GLU A 26 1.39 -5.85 -12.88
C GLU A 26 2.69 -5.06 -13.03
N VAL A 27 2.90 -4.02 -12.23
CA VAL A 27 4.16 -3.27 -12.20
C VAL A 27 5.35 -4.18 -11.91
N LYS A 28 5.22 -5.05 -10.90
CA LYS A 28 6.26 -6.04 -10.55
C LYS A 28 6.57 -6.99 -11.71
N HIS A 29 5.56 -7.43 -12.44
CA HIS A 29 5.73 -8.32 -13.58
C HIS A 29 6.55 -7.63 -14.68
N TYR A 30 6.19 -6.41 -15.06
CA TYR A 30 6.93 -5.65 -16.07
C TYR A 30 8.36 -5.32 -15.63
N GLN A 31 8.58 -4.98 -14.35
CA GLN A 31 9.93 -4.77 -13.83
C GLN A 31 10.80 -6.03 -13.93
N LEU A 32 10.23 -7.21 -13.64
CA LEU A 32 10.93 -8.49 -13.77
C LEU A 32 11.26 -8.80 -15.25
N GLU A 33 10.33 -8.56 -16.17
CA GLU A 33 10.55 -8.76 -17.61
C GLU A 33 11.66 -7.84 -18.13
N VAL A 34 11.64 -6.56 -17.74
CA VAL A 34 12.71 -5.60 -18.05
C VAL A 34 14.05 -6.12 -17.55
N GLU A 35 14.11 -6.64 -16.32
CA GLU A 35 15.35 -7.19 -15.78
C GLU A 35 15.82 -8.44 -16.54
N GLN A 36 14.91 -9.33 -16.90
CA GLN A 36 15.21 -10.54 -17.66
C GLN A 36 15.76 -10.20 -19.06
N HIS A 37 15.14 -9.26 -19.77
CA HIS A 37 15.62 -8.80 -21.07
C HIS A 37 16.97 -8.09 -20.93
N ARG A 38 17.16 -7.24 -19.91
CA ARG A 38 18.45 -6.61 -19.61
C ARG A 38 19.56 -7.63 -19.42
N ARG A 39 19.31 -8.67 -18.61
CA ARG A 39 20.26 -9.76 -18.36
C ARG A 39 20.57 -10.55 -19.63
N THR A 40 19.56 -10.78 -20.46
CA THR A 40 19.73 -11.49 -21.74
C THR A 40 20.61 -10.69 -22.70
N VAL A 41 20.34 -9.40 -22.87
CA VAL A 41 21.19 -8.50 -23.67
C VAL A 41 22.63 -8.47 -23.14
N ALA A 42 22.80 -8.33 -21.82
CA ALA A 42 24.13 -8.31 -21.21
C ALA A 42 24.90 -9.61 -21.45
N ARG A 43 24.22 -10.77 -21.34
CA ARG A 43 24.80 -12.08 -21.63
C ARG A 43 25.20 -12.20 -23.10
N MET A 44 24.35 -11.79 -24.05
CA MET A 44 24.67 -11.85 -25.48
C MET A 44 25.87 -10.97 -25.84
N LYS A 45 26.00 -9.80 -25.19
CA LYS A 45 27.19 -8.94 -25.30
C LYS A 45 28.45 -9.61 -24.74
N ALA A 46 28.36 -10.27 -23.58
CA ALA A 46 29.49 -10.98 -22.96
C ALA A 46 29.94 -12.21 -23.77
N GLU A 47 29.01 -12.91 -24.40
CA GLU A 47 29.27 -14.04 -25.31
C GLU A 47 29.82 -13.60 -26.67
N ASN A 48 29.97 -12.29 -26.93
CA ASN A 48 30.34 -11.71 -28.23
C ASN A 48 29.51 -12.27 -29.38
N ARG A 49 28.18 -12.33 -29.19
CA ARG A 49 27.25 -12.72 -30.25
C ARG A 49 27.26 -11.71 -31.40
N GLU A 50 26.64 -12.13 -32.50
CA GLU A 50 26.56 -11.32 -33.71
C GLU A 50 25.84 -9.97 -33.43
N PRO A 51 26.31 -8.85 -34.00
CA PRO A 51 25.78 -7.52 -33.70
C PRO A 51 24.28 -7.32 -34.02
N SER A 52 23.76 -7.92 -35.09
CA SER A 52 22.34 -7.88 -35.44
C SER A 52 21.48 -8.60 -34.40
N ASP A 53 21.91 -9.76 -33.90
CA ASP A 53 21.21 -10.50 -32.84
C ASP A 53 21.13 -9.66 -31.54
N ILE A 54 22.23 -9.02 -31.16
CA ILE A 54 22.27 -8.13 -29.99
C ILE A 54 21.34 -6.93 -30.19
N LYS A 55 21.32 -6.34 -31.38
CA LYS A 55 20.45 -5.20 -31.71
C LYS A 55 18.98 -5.60 -31.68
N GLN A 56 18.63 -6.78 -32.19
CA GLN A 56 17.26 -7.29 -32.10
C GLN A 56 16.82 -7.45 -30.65
N GLN A 57 17.67 -8.06 -29.81
CA GLN A 57 17.33 -8.24 -28.39
C GLN A 57 17.29 -6.91 -27.63
N GLN A 58 18.10 -5.92 -28.02
CA GLN A 58 18.05 -4.56 -27.48
C GLN A 58 16.73 -3.87 -27.81
N ASN A 59 16.22 -4.00 -29.05
CA ASN A 59 14.91 -3.45 -29.41
C ASN A 59 13.78 -4.06 -28.54
N VAL A 60 13.80 -5.38 -28.31
CA VAL A 60 12.84 -6.05 -27.41
C VAL A 60 12.93 -5.50 -25.99
N TYR A 61 14.15 -5.28 -25.49
CA TYR A 61 14.34 -4.65 -24.18
C TYR A 61 13.76 -3.24 -24.13
N ASP A 62 14.06 -2.40 -25.14
CA ASP A 62 13.59 -1.02 -25.20
C ASP A 62 12.05 -0.94 -25.29
N GLU A 63 11.42 -1.84 -26.06
CA GLU A 63 9.96 -2.00 -26.15
C GLU A 63 9.33 -2.41 -24.81
N THR A 64 10.04 -3.18 -23.98
CA THR A 64 9.54 -3.61 -22.66
C THR A 64 9.68 -2.47 -21.64
N VAL A 65 10.77 -1.72 -21.69
CA VAL A 65 11.04 -0.61 -20.75
C VAL A 65 9.96 0.47 -20.82
N VAL A 66 9.44 0.77 -22.01
CA VAL A 66 8.40 1.80 -22.17
C VAL A 66 7.05 1.42 -21.54
N MET A 67 6.84 0.15 -21.15
CA MET A 67 5.59 -0.30 -20.53
C MET A 67 5.51 0.02 -19.03
N VAL A 68 6.65 0.08 -18.34
CA VAL A 68 6.70 0.27 -16.89
C VAL A 68 6.06 1.61 -16.45
N PRO A 69 6.35 2.77 -17.10
CA PRO A 69 5.79 4.05 -16.67
C PRO A 69 4.26 4.11 -16.72
N ASP A 70 3.61 3.52 -17.71
CA ASP A 70 2.15 3.51 -17.82
C ASP A 70 1.50 2.67 -16.70
N ALA A 71 2.05 1.49 -16.41
CA ALA A 71 1.60 0.65 -15.31
C ALA A 71 1.76 1.37 -13.95
N GLU A 72 2.88 2.07 -13.76
CA GLU A 72 3.14 2.86 -12.55
C GLU A 72 2.17 4.04 -12.41
N GLN A 73 1.86 4.75 -13.50
CA GLN A 73 0.86 5.83 -13.49
C GLN A 73 -0.54 5.33 -13.13
N ARG A 74 -0.94 4.16 -13.64
CA ARG A 74 -2.22 3.52 -13.27
C ARG A 74 -2.24 3.15 -11.79
N LEU A 75 -1.14 2.61 -11.26
CA LEU A 75 -1.00 2.29 -9.84
C LEU A 75 -1.11 3.54 -8.97
N LEU A 76 -0.43 4.63 -9.33
CA LEU A 76 -0.50 5.91 -8.62
C LEU A 76 -1.93 6.43 -8.54
N ARG A 77 -2.65 6.41 -9.67
CA ARG A 77 -4.05 6.84 -9.72
C ARG A 77 -4.95 5.99 -8.84
N ALA A 78 -4.78 4.66 -8.88
CA ALA A 78 -5.56 3.76 -8.02
C ALA A 78 -5.25 3.94 -6.53
N CYS A 79 -4.00 4.26 -6.16
CA CYS A 79 -3.63 4.59 -4.79
C CYS A 79 -4.28 5.89 -4.33
N ALA A 80 -4.29 6.93 -5.18
CA ALA A 80 -5.00 8.18 -4.90
C ALA A 80 -6.52 7.96 -4.74
N ASP A 81 -7.13 7.18 -5.64
CA ASP A 81 -8.55 6.85 -5.56
C ASP A 81 -8.90 6.05 -4.29
N LEU A 82 -7.98 5.21 -3.80
CA LEU A 82 -8.13 4.49 -2.53
C LEU A 82 -7.98 5.44 -1.33
N ASP A 83 -6.98 6.32 -1.36
CA ASP A 83 -6.74 7.33 -0.34
C ASP A 83 -7.94 8.27 -0.16
N ASP A 84 -8.46 8.81 -1.26
CA ASP A 84 -9.69 9.63 -1.28
C ASP A 84 -10.88 8.87 -0.71
N TYR A 85 -10.97 7.56 -0.98
CA TYR A 85 -12.06 6.74 -0.44
C TYR A 85 -11.97 6.59 1.06
N ILE A 86 -10.77 6.30 1.58
CA ILE A 86 -10.53 6.15 3.02
C ILE A 86 -10.89 7.44 3.75
N LEU A 87 -10.46 8.59 3.23
CA LEU A 87 -10.74 9.92 3.78
C LEU A 87 -12.23 10.27 3.79
N SER A 88 -13.03 9.68 2.88
CA SER A 88 -14.48 9.93 2.83
C SER A 88 -15.25 9.36 4.04
N SER A 89 -14.64 8.45 4.81
CA SER A 89 -15.23 7.87 6.01
C SER A 89 -14.37 8.11 7.24
N ALA A 90 -14.89 8.89 8.18
CA ALA A 90 -14.25 9.15 9.47
C ALA A 90 -13.97 7.84 10.24
N ALA A 91 -14.91 6.88 10.24
CA ALA A 91 -14.74 5.60 10.92
C ALA A 91 -13.55 4.79 10.35
N CYS A 92 -13.37 4.82 9.02
CA CYS A 92 -12.24 4.15 8.37
C CYS A 92 -10.91 4.84 8.72
N THR A 93 -10.88 6.17 8.68
CA THR A 93 -9.70 6.97 8.99
C THR A 93 -9.29 6.81 10.46
N GLU A 94 -10.24 6.86 11.39
CA GLU A 94 -10.02 6.61 12.83
C GLU A 94 -9.47 5.21 13.10
N THR A 95 -10.02 4.19 12.42
CA THR A 95 -9.56 2.80 12.54
C THR A 95 -8.13 2.64 12.03
N LEU A 96 -7.82 3.26 10.89
CA LEU A 96 -6.50 3.27 10.30
C LEU A 96 -5.49 3.96 11.21
N HIS A 97 -5.83 5.14 11.71
CA HIS A 97 -5.00 5.89 12.64
C HIS A 97 -4.71 5.09 13.93
N ARG A 98 -5.73 4.44 14.50
CA ARG A 98 -5.57 3.55 15.67
C ARG A 98 -4.55 2.45 15.41
N LYS A 99 -4.59 1.80 14.23
CA LYS A 99 -3.64 0.74 13.85
C LYS A 99 -2.23 1.29 13.59
N LEU A 100 -2.10 2.52 13.09
CA LEU A 100 -0.80 3.16 12.89
C LEU A 100 -0.14 3.64 14.19
N MET A 101 -0.91 4.19 15.14
CA MET A 101 -0.39 4.69 16.42
C MET A 101 -0.12 3.60 17.45
N MET A 102 -0.76 2.43 17.32
CA MET A 102 -0.43 1.24 18.09
C MET A 102 0.03 0.13 17.14
N PRO A 103 1.26 0.19 16.59
CA PRO A 103 1.87 -1.01 16.06
C PRO A 103 1.93 -1.95 17.25
N ALA A 104 1.18 -3.06 17.17
CA ALA A 104 1.10 -4.02 18.25
C ALA A 104 2.51 -4.23 18.82
N VAL A 105 2.62 -4.05 20.13
CA VAL A 105 3.72 -4.59 20.94
C VAL A 105 4.11 -5.91 20.30
N ALA A 106 5.34 -5.97 19.79
CA ALA A 106 5.99 -7.24 19.51
C ALA A 106 6.05 -7.96 20.85
N CYS A 107 4.98 -8.71 21.17
CA CYS A 107 5.00 -9.66 22.24
C CYS A 107 6.00 -10.71 21.77
N GLY A 108 7.17 -10.67 22.40
CA GLY A 108 8.25 -11.60 22.17
C GLY A 108 7.77 -13.04 22.29
N ALA A 109 8.47 -13.88 21.54
CA ALA A 109 8.43 -15.32 21.63
C ALA A 109 8.57 -15.80 23.09
N ASP A 110 7.86 -16.88 23.42
CA ASP A 110 8.45 -18.17 23.83
C ASP A 110 7.35 -19.03 24.48
N GLY A 111 7.14 -20.25 23.99
CA GLY A 111 6.26 -21.22 24.65
C GLY A 111 5.66 -22.26 23.71
N GLU A 112 6.50 -23.17 23.24
CA GLU A 112 6.06 -24.47 22.75
C GLU A 112 5.36 -25.24 23.89
N SER A 113 4.15 -25.74 23.68
CA SER A 113 3.68 -27.00 24.27
C SER A 113 2.41 -27.45 23.55
N GLU A 114 2.54 -28.62 22.97
CA GLU A 114 1.46 -29.51 22.55
C GLU A 114 0.64 -29.99 23.76
N ALA A 115 -0.56 -30.51 23.44
CA ALA A 115 -1.39 -31.44 24.21
C ALA A 115 -2.51 -30.92 25.16
N ASP A 116 -3.73 -31.30 24.74
CA ASP A 116 -4.81 -31.95 25.52
C ASP A 116 -5.84 -31.12 26.30
N ALA A 117 -6.97 -31.78 26.53
CA ALA A 117 -8.34 -31.30 26.65
C ALA A 117 -8.74 -30.76 28.03
N ASP A 118 -9.95 -30.20 28.06
CA ASP A 118 -10.96 -30.30 29.13
C ASP A 118 -11.46 -28.98 29.76
N GLU A 119 -12.69 -29.08 30.24
CA GLU A 119 -13.77 -28.11 30.29
C GLU A 119 -13.75 -27.08 31.44
N THR A 120 -14.44 -25.97 31.17
CA THR A 120 -15.09 -25.03 32.12
C THR A 120 -14.26 -24.07 33.00
N LYS A 121 -14.57 -22.77 32.80
CA LYS A 121 -15.20 -21.86 33.78
C LYS A 121 -14.56 -20.47 33.82
N THR A 122 -15.20 -19.57 33.07
CA THR A 122 -15.59 -18.21 33.49
C THR A 122 -14.52 -17.35 34.18
N ALA A 123 -13.88 -16.48 33.39
CA ALA A 123 -13.39 -15.19 33.85
C ALA A 123 -13.80 -14.10 32.86
N LYS A 124 -14.66 -13.23 33.36
CA LYS A 124 -15.27 -12.06 32.74
C LYS A 124 -14.20 -11.03 32.39
N ALA A 125 -13.81 -10.98 31.12
CA ALA A 125 -13.21 -9.78 30.53
C ALA A 125 -14.33 -9.05 29.77
N THR A 126 -14.50 -7.76 30.06
CA THR A 126 -15.44 -6.86 29.39
C THR A 126 -15.05 -6.74 27.92
N VAL A 127 -15.58 -7.63 27.07
CA VAL A 127 -15.44 -7.53 25.62
C VAL A 127 -16.61 -6.67 25.15
N HIS A 128 -16.32 -5.43 24.77
CA HIS A 128 -17.25 -4.67 23.92
C HIS A 128 -17.60 -5.58 22.74
N ALA A 129 -18.89 -5.87 22.56
CA ALA A 129 -19.37 -6.66 21.44
C ALA A 129 -19.09 -5.88 20.14
N GLU A 130 -17.88 -6.06 19.59
CA GLU A 130 -17.52 -5.56 18.27
C GLU A 130 -18.48 -6.19 17.28
N THR A 131 -19.27 -5.34 16.63
CA THR A 131 -20.20 -5.76 15.60
C THR A 131 -19.40 -6.42 14.46
N ASP A 132 -19.95 -7.45 13.80
CA ASP A 132 -19.26 -8.15 12.70
C ASP A 132 -18.75 -7.19 11.60
N GLY A 133 -19.43 -6.05 11.43
CA GLY A 133 -19.03 -4.98 10.51
C GLY A 133 -17.75 -4.24 10.92
N GLU A 134 -17.53 -4.01 12.21
CA GLU A 134 -16.33 -3.36 12.73
C GLU A 134 -15.10 -4.27 12.56
N ARG A 135 -15.20 -5.56 12.91
CA ARG A 135 -14.10 -6.51 12.67
C ARG A 135 -13.75 -6.64 11.20
N SER A 136 -14.76 -6.64 10.33
CA SER A 136 -14.55 -6.68 8.88
C SER A 136 -13.88 -5.40 8.36
N LEU A 137 -14.18 -4.22 8.93
CA LEU A 137 -13.48 -2.99 8.56
C LEU A 137 -12.02 -3.05 9.02
N GLU A 138 -11.78 -3.49 10.25
CA GLU A 138 -10.44 -3.58 10.81
C GLU A 138 -9.52 -4.50 9.99
N GLN A 139 -10.03 -5.66 9.55
CA GLN A 139 -9.27 -6.59 8.74
C GLN A 139 -8.86 -5.99 7.39
N GLU A 140 -9.78 -5.27 6.72
CA GLU A 140 -9.48 -4.60 5.45
C GLU A 140 -8.45 -3.47 5.65
N VAL A 141 -8.59 -2.69 6.71
CA VAL A 141 -7.64 -1.63 7.06
C VAL A 141 -6.23 -2.20 7.31
N CYS A 142 -6.11 -3.31 8.04
CA CYS A 142 -4.83 -4.00 8.21
C CYS A 142 -4.23 -4.41 6.84
N GLY A 143 -5.04 -4.99 5.96
CA GLY A 143 -4.61 -5.36 4.61
C GLY A 143 -4.18 -4.16 3.75
N ILE A 144 -4.82 -2.99 3.92
CA ILE A 144 -4.43 -1.74 3.26
C ILE A 144 -3.05 -1.27 3.77
N VAL A 145 -2.81 -1.31 5.09
CA VAL A 145 -1.51 -0.95 5.67
C VAL A 145 -0.40 -1.87 5.18
N GLU A 146 -0.62 -3.19 5.17
CA GLU A 146 0.33 -4.16 4.62
C GLU A 146 0.64 -3.88 3.14
N THR A 147 -0.40 -3.55 2.35
CA THR A 147 -0.24 -3.21 0.94
C THR A 147 0.55 -1.91 0.76
N ALA A 148 0.33 -0.91 1.60
CA ALA A 148 1.10 0.34 1.60
C ALA A 148 2.58 0.10 1.95
N GLN A 149 2.86 -0.78 2.93
CA GLN A 149 4.23 -1.20 3.25
C GLN A 149 4.87 -1.95 2.08
N GLN A 150 4.13 -2.82 1.39
CA GLN A 150 4.62 -3.53 0.22
C GLN A 150 4.95 -2.57 -0.93
N LEU A 151 4.11 -1.56 -1.18
CA LEU A 151 4.35 -0.51 -2.16
C LEU A 151 5.67 0.23 -1.88
N GLY A 152 5.93 0.59 -0.62
CA GLY A 152 7.19 1.23 -0.22
C GLY A 152 8.44 0.37 -0.44
N ARG A 153 8.31 -0.97 -0.44
CA ARG A 153 9.44 -1.90 -0.70
C ARG A 153 9.65 -2.17 -2.18
N GLU A 154 8.57 -2.36 -2.94
CA GLU A 154 8.65 -2.78 -4.35
C GLU A 154 8.84 -1.60 -5.31
N VAL A 155 8.24 -0.45 -5.01
CA VAL A 155 8.29 0.75 -5.87
C VAL A 155 8.71 2.00 -5.09
N PRO A 156 9.90 2.01 -4.47
CA PRO A 156 10.36 3.13 -3.64
C PRO A 156 10.51 4.44 -4.44
N HIS A 157 10.77 4.36 -5.75
CA HIS A 157 10.95 5.53 -6.61
C HIS A 157 9.67 6.32 -6.85
N LEU A 158 8.49 5.70 -6.66
CA LEU A 158 7.21 6.38 -6.86
C LEU A 158 6.78 7.25 -5.67
N HIS A 159 7.44 7.14 -4.50
CA HIS A 159 7.17 7.95 -3.31
C HIS A 159 5.67 8.08 -2.99
N ILE A 160 4.94 6.96 -3.02
CA ILE A 160 3.48 6.95 -2.82
C ILE A 160 3.17 7.32 -1.37
N GLN A 161 2.49 8.45 -1.17
CA GLN A 161 2.06 8.95 0.12
C GLN A 161 0.54 8.85 0.24
N PHE A 162 0.05 8.22 1.30
CA PHE A 162 -1.37 8.19 1.65
C PHE A 162 -1.66 9.33 2.62
N ARG A 163 -2.46 10.31 2.22
CA ARG A 163 -2.84 11.43 3.11
C ARG A 163 -3.63 10.91 4.30
N ALA A 164 -4.40 9.84 4.14
CA ALA A 164 -5.11 9.18 5.23
C ALA A 164 -4.19 8.74 6.39
N PHE A 165 -2.89 8.55 6.14
CA PHE A 165 -1.93 8.12 7.17
C PHE A 165 -1.40 9.31 7.99
N GLU A 166 -1.54 10.53 7.47
CA GLU A 166 -1.05 11.77 8.10
C GLU A 166 -2.13 12.52 8.89
N VAL A 167 -3.40 12.13 8.75
CA VAL A 167 -4.51 12.76 9.48
C VAL A 167 -4.37 12.48 10.97
N LEU A 168 -3.94 13.50 11.73
CA LEU A 168 -4.05 13.53 13.19
C LEU A 168 -5.50 13.86 13.60
N PRO A 169 -5.97 13.39 14.77
CA PRO A 169 -7.34 13.57 15.23
C PRO A 169 -7.68 15.01 15.66
N ASP A 170 -6.87 16.01 15.33
CA ASP A 170 -7.19 17.41 15.61
C ASP A 170 -6.91 18.29 14.40
N GLY A 171 -7.90 19.12 14.05
CA GLY A 171 -7.99 19.89 12.80
C GLY A 171 -6.99 21.03 12.68
N GLY A 172 -5.70 20.71 12.71
CA GLY A 172 -4.62 21.64 12.41
C GLY A 172 -4.34 21.63 10.91
N THR A 173 -4.97 22.53 10.15
CA THR A 173 -4.42 22.96 8.87
C THR A 173 -3.01 23.48 9.15
N ARG A 174 -1.98 22.75 8.72
CA ARG A 174 -0.63 23.30 8.62
C ARG A 174 -0.69 24.34 7.53
N GLY A 175 -1.05 25.56 7.94
CA GLY A 175 -1.04 26.74 7.10
C GLY A 175 0.29 26.78 6.37
N GLN A 176 0.22 26.63 5.05
CA GLN A 176 1.29 27.05 4.19
C GLN A 176 1.42 28.54 4.44
N ASN A 177 2.50 28.90 5.13
CA ASN A 177 2.99 30.26 5.18
C ASN A 177 3.61 30.50 3.80
N PRO A 178 3.03 31.31 2.89
CA PRO A 178 3.81 31.79 1.77
C PRO A 178 4.80 32.81 2.35
N GLU A 179 6.05 32.39 2.43
CA GLU A 179 7.19 33.28 2.46
C GLU A 179 7.09 34.17 1.21
N SER A 180 6.56 35.39 1.37
CA SER A 180 6.77 36.46 0.41
C SER A 180 7.98 37.26 0.87
N GLU A 181 9.12 36.92 0.31
CA GLU A 181 10.29 37.79 0.22
C GLU A 181 9.90 39.02 -0.60
N ASP A 182 9.49 40.11 0.06
CA ASP A 182 9.46 41.43 -0.55
C ASP A 182 10.84 42.10 -0.30
N GLU A 183 11.83 41.68 -1.08
CA GLU A 183 13.02 42.48 -1.38
C GLU A 183 12.71 43.23 -2.69
N ASP A 184 12.23 44.47 -2.61
CA ASP A 184 12.30 45.43 -3.72
C ASP A 184 12.27 46.89 -3.18
N ASP A 185 13.43 47.54 -3.34
CA ASP A 185 13.70 48.98 -3.54
C ASP A 185 13.02 50.05 -2.65
N ILE A 186 13.84 50.76 -1.84
CA ILE A 186 13.91 52.24 -1.70
C ILE A 186 15.34 52.66 -1.33
#